data_AF-A0A920PMR6-F1
#
_entry.id   AF-A0A920PMR6-F1
#
_cell.length_a   1.000
_cell.length_b   1.000
_cell.length_c   1.000
_cell.angle_alpha   90.00
_cell.angle_beta   90.00
_cell.angle_gamma   90.00
#
_symmetry.space_group_name_H-M   'P 1'
#
loop_
_entity.id
_entity.type
_entity.pdbx_description
1 polymer ?
#
loop_
_entity_poly.entity_id
_entity_poly.type
_entity_poly.pdbx_seq_one_letter_code
_entity_poly.pdbx_strand_id
1 'polypeptide(L)'
;MSDEIQDALEKIFAIDSSLYRERGFQRRIGFGKRPALLNIDLANAWTRPGNAFFCDNMDVIIPSTQSLLKASRAAGIPIVFTTTAYNFTEGDPTDMGLWHKKFQRVTAGGQ
;
A
#
# COMPACT_ATOMS: atom_id res chain seq x y z
N MET A 1 -13.78 0.12 -11.66
CA MET A 1 -14.83 0.83 -10.91
C MET A 1 -15.81 1.37 -11.95
N SER A 2 -17.12 1.26 -11.75
CA SER A 2 -18.05 1.86 -12.71
C SER A 2 -17.94 3.38 -12.66
N ASP A 3 -18.10 4.02 -13.80
CA ASP A 3 -18.02 5.49 -13.92
C ASP A 3 -19.02 6.18 -12.97
N GLU A 4 -20.19 5.57 -12.76
CA GLU A 4 -21.20 6.05 -11.80
C GLU A 4 -20.70 6.11 -10.35
N ILE A 5 -19.92 5.12 -9.90
CA ILE A 5 -19.36 5.12 -8.53
C ILE A 5 -18.29 6.21 -8.42
N GLN A 6 -17.45 6.36 -9.43
CA GLN A 6 -16.42 7.39 -9.47
C GLN A 6 -17.05 8.79 -9.41
N ASP A 7 -18.07 9.05 -10.24
CA ASP A 7 -18.80 10.32 -10.26
C ASP A 7 -19.48 10.62 -8.91
N ALA A 8 -20.04 9.59 -8.26
CA ALA A 8 -20.65 9.74 -6.94
C ALA A 8 -19.60 10.10 -5.88
N LEU A 9 -18.44 9.43 -5.89
CA LEU A 9 -17.34 9.74 -4.98
C LEU A 9 -16.79 11.15 -5.19
N GLU A 10 -16.64 11.59 -6.44
CA GLU A 10 -16.16 12.94 -6.76
C GLU A 10 -17.10 14.02 -6.22
N LYS A 11 -18.41 13.84 -6.35
CA LYS A 11 -19.42 14.74 -5.77
C LYS A 11 -19.30 14.81 -4.25
N ILE A 12 -19.21 13.66 -3.58
CA ILE A 12 -19.08 13.58 -2.11
C ILE A 12 -17.78 14.25 -1.65
N PHE A 13 -16.64 13.92 -2.29
CA PHE A 13 -15.35 14.50 -1.95
C PHE A 13 -15.28 16.01 -2.15
N ALA A 14 -15.98 16.56 -3.15
CA ALA A 14 -16.05 18.01 -3.37
C ALA A 14 -16.80 18.73 -2.24
N ILE A 15 -17.93 18.17 -1.79
CA ILE A 15 -18.73 18.71 -0.68
C ILE A 15 -17.92 18.61 0.62
N ASP A 16 -17.37 17.43 0.93
CA ASP A 16 -16.60 17.18 2.15
C ASP A 16 -15.35 18.05 2.21
N SER A 17 -14.63 18.23 1.09
CA SER A 17 -13.46 19.11 1.03
C SER A 17 -13.79 20.55 1.39
N SER A 18 -14.95 21.06 0.96
CA SER A 18 -15.40 22.41 1.32
C SER A 18 -15.70 22.52 2.81
N LEU A 19 -16.41 21.54 3.36
CA LEU A 19 -16.70 21.46 4.79
C LEU A 19 -15.43 21.35 5.65
N TYR A 20 -14.47 20.51 5.24
CA TYR A 20 -13.19 20.36 5.92
C TYR A 20 -12.42 21.69 5.94
N ARG A 21 -12.35 22.38 4.79
CA ARG A 21 -11.66 23.68 4.70
C ARG A 21 -12.32 24.75 5.56
N GLU A 22 -13.65 24.85 5.54
CA GLU A 22 -14.41 25.79 6.38
C GLU A 22 -14.15 25.57 7.87
N ARG A 23 -13.96 24.30 8.28
CA ARG A 23 -13.63 23.92 9.66
C ARG A 23 -12.14 23.99 10.00
N GLY A 24 -11.29 24.46 9.08
CA GLY A 24 -9.85 24.57 9.28
C GLY A 24 -9.06 23.26 9.16
N PHE A 25 -9.68 22.20 8.65
CA PHE A 25 -9.01 20.95 8.25
C PHE A 25 -8.42 21.07 6.82
N GLN A 26 -7.81 19.98 6.32
CA GLN A 26 -7.17 19.93 4.99
C GLN A 26 -6.05 20.97 4.78
N ARG A 27 -5.38 21.39 5.86
CA ARG A 27 -4.21 22.28 5.79
C ARG A 27 -2.98 21.53 5.26
N ARG A 28 -2.01 22.29 4.77
CA ARG A 28 -0.72 21.75 4.33
C ARG A 28 0.18 21.46 5.54
N ILE A 29 0.59 20.21 5.69
CA ILE A 29 1.64 19.82 6.66
C ILE A 29 3.04 20.27 6.21
N GLY A 30 3.29 20.27 4.90
CA GLY A 30 4.59 20.61 4.31
C GLY A 30 5.60 19.46 4.34
N PHE A 31 6.75 19.66 3.69
CA PHE A 31 7.86 18.72 3.71
C PHE A 31 8.88 19.11 4.79
N GLY A 32 9.41 18.11 5.50
CA GLY A 32 10.56 18.29 6.40
C GLY A 32 11.88 18.40 5.65
N LYS A 33 12.98 18.61 6.39
CA LYS A 33 14.34 18.75 5.83
C LYS A 33 15.10 17.43 5.68
N ARG A 34 14.63 16.34 6.29
CA ARG A 34 15.30 15.03 6.35
C ARG A 34 14.29 13.91 6.07
N PRO A 35 13.93 13.69 4.80
CA PRO A 35 12.93 12.69 4.44
C PRO A 35 13.52 11.27 4.47
N ALA A 36 12.63 10.28 4.44
CA ALA A 36 12.93 8.87 4.18
C ALA A 36 11.85 8.32 3.22
N LEU A 37 12.19 7.30 2.44
CA LEU A 37 11.25 6.56 1.61
C LEU A 37 10.92 5.23 2.30
N LEU A 38 9.64 5.02 2.62
CA LEU A 38 9.13 3.78 3.21
C LEU A 38 8.21 3.09 2.20
N ASN A 39 8.63 1.94 1.70
CA ASN A 39 7.83 1.09 0.81
C ASN A 39 7.10 0.04 1.65
N ILE A 40 5.77 0.15 1.73
CA ILE A 40 4.94 -0.76 2.50
C ILE A 40 4.51 -1.94 1.64
N ASP A 41 4.97 -3.13 2.00
CA ASP A 41 4.51 -4.45 1.51
C ASP A 41 4.43 -4.59 -0.03
N LEU A 42 5.34 -3.94 -0.76
CA LEU A 42 5.55 -4.18 -2.20
C LEU A 42 6.35 -5.47 -2.46
N ALA A 43 6.03 -6.55 -1.74
CA ALA A 43 6.61 -7.87 -1.93
C ALA A 43 5.74 -8.73 -2.87
N ASN A 44 6.28 -9.88 -3.30
CA ASN A 44 5.63 -10.73 -4.32
C ASN A 44 4.19 -11.13 -3.96
N ALA A 45 3.85 -11.28 -2.68
CA ALA A 45 2.49 -11.62 -2.26
C ALA A 45 1.45 -10.56 -2.66
N TRP A 46 1.84 -9.30 -2.78
CA TRP A 46 0.96 -8.21 -3.25
C TRP A 46 1.18 -7.87 -4.72
N THR A 47 2.39 -8.07 -5.24
CA THR A 47 2.78 -7.57 -6.57
C THR A 47 2.70 -8.61 -7.68
N ARG A 48 2.53 -9.91 -7.36
CA ARG A 48 2.41 -10.99 -8.34
C ARG A 48 1.06 -11.71 -8.23
N PRO A 49 0.43 -12.08 -9.36
CA PRO A 49 -0.81 -12.84 -9.34
C PRO A 49 -0.59 -14.23 -8.72
N GLY A 50 -1.67 -14.82 -8.22
CA GLY A 50 -1.66 -16.17 -7.61
C GLY A 50 -1.63 -16.18 -6.08
N ASN A 51 -1.54 -15.01 -5.44
CA ASN A 51 -1.69 -14.87 -3.99
C ASN A 51 -3.04 -14.20 -3.65
N ALA A 52 -3.64 -14.57 -2.52
CA ALA A 52 -4.85 -13.94 -2.00
C ALA A 52 -4.69 -12.43 -1.69
N PHE A 53 -3.46 -11.96 -1.53
CA PHE A 53 -3.11 -10.56 -1.27
C PHE A 53 -2.76 -9.76 -2.53
N PHE A 54 -2.81 -10.39 -3.72
CA PHE A 54 -2.47 -9.71 -4.96
C PHE A 54 -3.33 -8.46 -5.16
N CYS A 55 -2.67 -7.35 -5.50
CA CYS A 55 -3.29 -6.06 -5.74
C CYS A 55 -3.15 -5.67 -7.22
N ASP A 56 -4.18 -5.04 -7.76
CA ASP A 56 -4.21 -4.58 -9.16
C ASP A 56 -3.27 -3.38 -9.40
N ASN A 57 -3.11 -3.01 -10.68
CA ASN A 57 -2.39 -1.81 -11.15
C ASN A 57 -0.87 -1.79 -10.86
N MET A 58 -0.25 -2.97 -10.74
CA MET A 58 1.21 -3.08 -10.54
C MET A 58 2.04 -2.53 -11.70
N ASP A 59 1.48 -2.51 -12.91
CA ASP A 59 2.04 -1.85 -14.09
C ASP A 59 2.15 -0.33 -13.96
N VAL A 60 1.36 0.29 -13.07
CA VAL A 60 1.46 1.72 -12.72
C VAL A 60 2.28 1.95 -11.46
N ILE A 61 2.04 1.14 -10.42
CA ILE A 61 2.66 1.29 -9.10
C ILE A 61 4.16 1.01 -9.17
N ILE A 62 4.58 -0.07 -9.85
CA ILE A 62 6.00 -0.47 -9.89
C ILE A 62 6.87 0.62 -10.56
N PRO A 63 6.55 1.14 -11.77
CA PRO A 63 7.36 2.20 -12.38
C PRO A 63 7.38 3.52 -11.59
N SER A 64 6.27 3.86 -10.95
CA SER A 64 6.18 5.05 -10.08
C SER A 64 7.10 4.92 -8.87
N THR A 65 7.07 3.76 -8.20
CA THR A 65 7.97 3.44 -7.08
C THR A 65 9.43 3.41 -7.52
N GLN A 66 9.73 2.87 -8.70
CA GLN A 66 11.10 2.89 -9.26
C GLN A 66 11.61 4.32 -9.48
N SER A 67 10.74 5.23 -9.92
CA SER A 67 11.07 6.65 -10.10
C SER A 67 11.40 7.31 -8.76
N LEU A 68 10.60 7.05 -7.71
CA LEU A 68 10.88 7.50 -6.35
C LEU A 68 12.20 6.92 -5.84
N LEU A 69 12.44 5.61 -6.00
CA LEU A 69 13.68 4.96 -5.58
C LEU A 69 14.91 5.56 -6.25
N LYS A 70 14.84 5.87 -7.55
CA LYS A 70 15.93 6.53 -8.28
C LYS A 70 16.26 7.89 -7.66
N ALA A 71 15.26 8.72 -7.42
CA ALA A 71 15.44 10.04 -6.80
C ALA A 71 15.96 9.92 -5.36
N SER A 72 15.42 9.00 -4.55
CA SER A 72 15.83 8.80 -3.16
C SER A 72 17.28 8.32 -3.05
N ARG A 73 17.71 7.40 -3.94
CA ARG A 73 19.10 6.94 -3.99
C ARG A 73 20.05 8.07 -4.39
N ALA A 74 19.68 8.86 -5.39
CA ALA A 74 20.48 10.03 -5.80
C ALA A 74 20.60 11.08 -4.69
N ALA A 75 19.55 11.25 -3.88
CA ALA A 75 19.54 12.15 -2.73
C ALA A 75 20.21 11.57 -1.47
N GLY A 76 20.60 10.29 -1.47
CA GLY A 76 21.23 9.63 -0.32
C GLY A 76 20.33 9.53 0.92
N ILE A 77 19.01 9.53 0.75
CA ILE A 77 18.06 9.45 1.88
C ILE A 77 17.83 8.00 2.31
N PRO A 78 17.40 7.74 3.56
CA PRO A 78 17.04 6.39 4.00
C PRO A 78 15.91 5.80 3.15
N ILE A 79 16.07 4.53 2.77
CA ILE A 79 15.07 3.75 2.03
C ILE A 79 14.80 2.47 2.82
N VAL A 80 13.55 2.26 3.21
CA VAL A 80 13.11 1.11 4.00
C VAL A 80 12.03 0.36 3.22
N PHE A 81 12.11 -0.97 3.22
CA PHE A 81 11.08 -1.84 2.69
C PHE A 81 10.52 -2.67 3.84
N THR A 82 9.19 -2.81 3.88
CA THR A 82 8.54 -3.77 4.76
C THR A 82 8.05 -4.95 3.96
N THR A 83 7.94 -6.08 4.63
CA THR A 83 7.23 -7.25 4.12
C THR A 83 6.58 -7.95 5.30
N THR A 84 5.29 -8.28 5.17
CA THR A 84 4.63 -9.15 6.14
C THR A 84 5.04 -10.59 5.87
N ALA A 85 5.68 -11.22 6.85
CA ALA A 85 6.15 -12.59 6.81
C ALA A 85 5.92 -13.28 8.17
N TYR A 86 5.75 -14.60 8.13
CA TYR A 86 5.49 -15.44 9.29
C TYR A 86 6.43 -16.65 9.26
N ASN A 87 6.92 -17.05 10.42
CA ASN A 87 7.79 -18.21 10.62
C ASN A 87 7.02 -19.52 10.51
N PHE A 88 5.75 -19.58 10.96
CA PHE A 88 4.95 -20.81 10.96
C PHE A 88 3.92 -20.82 9.83
N THR A 89 4.35 -21.32 8.67
CA THR A 89 3.51 -21.42 7.46
C THR A 89 2.71 -22.73 7.36
N GLU A 90 3.13 -23.77 8.11
CA GLU A 90 2.47 -25.06 8.21
C GLU A 90 1.96 -25.30 9.64
N GLY A 91 0.88 -26.07 9.80
CA GLY A 91 0.29 -26.34 11.11
C GLY A 91 -0.38 -25.11 11.75
N ASP A 92 -0.33 -25.02 13.08
CA ASP A 92 -0.99 -23.97 13.86
C ASP A 92 -0.27 -22.61 13.70
N PRO A 93 -0.94 -21.56 13.17
CA PRO A 93 -0.39 -20.21 12.96
C PRO A 93 -0.11 -19.43 14.25
N THR A 94 0.81 -19.92 15.08
CA THR A 94 1.09 -19.32 16.39
C THR A 94 1.58 -17.87 16.32
N ASP A 95 2.23 -17.47 15.23
CA ASP A 95 2.76 -16.12 15.02
C ASP A 95 1.92 -15.24 14.08
N MET A 96 0.85 -15.78 13.48
CA MET A 96 -0.11 -14.99 12.69
C MET A 96 -1.27 -14.43 13.54
N GLY A 97 -1.39 -14.84 14.80
CA GLY A 97 -2.52 -14.46 15.66
C GLY A 97 -3.87 -14.79 14.99
N LEU A 98 -4.83 -13.86 15.03
CA LEU A 98 -6.13 -14.05 14.35
C LEU A 98 -6.12 -13.71 12.85
N TRP A 99 -5.00 -13.21 12.31
CA TRP A 99 -4.91 -12.77 10.91
C TRP A 99 -5.26 -13.90 9.94
N HIS A 100 -4.74 -15.11 10.18
CA HIS A 100 -4.98 -16.31 9.36
C HIS A 100 -6.46 -16.67 9.15
N LYS A 101 -7.38 -16.15 9.98
CA LYS A 101 -8.82 -16.40 9.84
C LYS A 101 -9.49 -15.54 8.75
N LYS A 102 -8.78 -14.54 8.20
CA LYS A 102 -9.35 -13.55 7.26
C LYS A 102 -9.10 -13.88 5.78
N PHE A 103 -8.27 -14.86 5.48
CA PHE A 103 -7.92 -15.25 4.12
C PHE A 103 -7.73 -16.75 4.05
N GLN A 104 -8.03 -17.31 2.88
CA GLN A 104 -7.73 -18.71 2.63
C GLN A 104 -6.22 -18.84 2.47
N ARG A 105 -5.59 -19.66 3.33
CA ARG A 105 -4.17 -19.97 3.22
C ARG A 105 -3.93 -20.59 1.84
N VAL A 106 -3.27 -19.84 0.97
CA VAL A 106 -2.66 -20.40 -0.23
C VAL A 106 -1.42 -21.12 0.26
N THR A 107 -1.46 -22.45 0.33
CA THR A 107 -0.25 -23.26 0.47
C THR A 107 0.71 -22.85 -0.63
N ALA A 108 1.99 -22.66 -0.31
CA ALA A 108 3.03 -22.48 -1.32
C ALA A 108 3.15 -23.75 -2.17
N GLY A 109 2.22 -23.95 -3.10
CA GLY A 109 2.41 -24.81 -4.27
C GLY A 109 3.34 -24.04 -5.19
N GLY A 110 4.57 -24.55 -5.32
CA GLY A 110 5.68 -23.85 -5.93
C GLY A 110 5.45 -23.37 -7.36
N GLN A 111 6.07 -22.23 -7.65
CA GLN A 111 7.12 -22.06 -8.66
C GLN A 111 8.10 -20.98 -8.20
#